data_AF-A0AAE1GYH7-F1
#
_entry.id   AF-A0AAE1GYH7-F1
#
_cell.length_a   1.000
_cell.length_b   1.000
_cell.length_c   1.000
_cell.angle_alpha   90.00
_cell.angle_beta   90.00
_cell.angle_gamma   90.00
#
_symmetry.space_group_name_H-M   'P 1'
#
loop_
_entity.id
_entity.type
_entity.pdbx_description
1 polymer ?
#
loop_
_entity_poly.entity_id
_entity_poly.type
_entity_poly.pdbx_seq_one_letter_code
_entity_poly.pdbx_strand_id
1 'polypeptide(L)'
;MPQALVQLVRTRWLAWGKAVGVILSQWLELKTHFQVLSNQNDPNENECFSEPNYLFLLFVHPIATEVNRINLAFQAREAEWLRYDPGELQVTALLAELHDLVLWVARKVCRPEAVPNNEQGAVLTDAQQEMLRVSLDDPQCILPLAQVDYGPKFSIHLGTVVIDPPLLKEIQTRCRSYLIVLAKNILQVLPEHGSRLAALRHFHPEECLRRGPQRARVLQLPLYLAGNDKPSYCSQTKNRSVLIIECSQHLAPTWTSSRGSGTPYPTPTGKTTLAGKFHQPPSRSGRACGRTRGSASAPSSSSPGLRSERKASPSLMRWWSRHSA
;
A
#
# COMPACT_ATOMS: atom_id res chain seq x y z
N MET A 1 18.26 -4.93 21.22
CA MET A 1 19.18 -4.66 20.10
C MET A 1 18.34 -4.38 18.86
N PRO A 2 18.50 -3.23 18.17
CA PRO A 2 17.78 -2.97 16.92
C PRO A 2 18.13 -4.04 15.89
N GLN A 3 17.12 -4.69 15.30
CA GLN A 3 17.37 -5.69 14.25
C GLN A 3 17.77 -4.97 12.97
N ALA A 4 18.88 -5.38 12.36
CA ALA A 4 19.26 -4.87 11.05
C ALA A 4 18.18 -5.24 10.02
N LEU A 5 17.64 -4.24 9.31
CA LEU A 5 16.72 -4.45 8.20
C LEU A 5 17.51 -5.04 7.03
N VAL A 6 17.57 -6.37 6.96
CA VAL A 6 18.07 -7.07 5.78
C VAL A 6 17.19 -6.70 4.60
N GLN A 7 17.78 -6.15 3.53
CA GLN A 7 17.07 -5.88 2.29
C GLN A 7 16.75 -7.23 1.63
N LEU A 8 15.57 -7.76 1.93
CA LEU A 8 15.21 -9.12 1.56
C LEU A 8 14.81 -9.26 0.09
N VAL A 9 14.37 -8.18 -0.56
CA VAL A 9 13.87 -8.27 -1.95
C VAL A 9 14.08 -7.00 -2.75
N ARG A 10 14.21 -7.14 -4.08
CA ARG A 10 14.40 -6.03 -5.02
C ARG A 10 13.18 -5.12 -5.13
N THR A 11 11.97 -5.63 -4.86
CA THR A 11 10.74 -4.86 -4.92
C THR A 11 10.37 -4.30 -3.54
N ARG A 12 10.18 -2.98 -3.46
CA ARG A 12 9.86 -2.25 -2.21
C ARG A 12 8.61 -2.79 -1.50
N TRP A 13 7.69 -3.39 -2.26
CA TRP A 13 6.43 -3.95 -1.78
C TRP A 13 6.61 -5.14 -0.81
N LEU A 14 7.55 -6.04 -1.08
CA LEU A 14 7.77 -7.20 -0.22
C LEU A 14 8.37 -6.81 1.14
N ALA A 15 9.06 -5.67 1.19
CA ALA A 15 9.52 -5.12 2.46
C ALA A 15 8.37 -4.61 3.33
N TRP A 16 7.24 -4.18 2.74
CA TRP A 16 6.14 -3.57 3.48
C TRP A 16 5.37 -4.57 4.35
N GLY A 17 5.00 -5.73 3.81
CA GLY A 17 4.29 -6.74 4.59
C GLY A 17 5.08 -7.14 5.85
N LYS A 18 6.39 -7.37 5.68
CA LYS A 18 7.29 -7.65 6.80
C LYS A 18 7.43 -6.45 7.75
N ALA A 19 7.60 -5.24 7.24
CA ALA A 19 7.74 -4.04 8.06
C ALA A 19 6.50 -3.78 8.92
N VAL A 20 5.30 -3.90 8.35
CA VAL A 20 4.03 -3.78 9.08
C VAL A 20 3.96 -4.86 10.17
N GLY A 21 4.35 -6.10 9.88
CA GLY A 21 4.41 -7.17 10.87
C GLY A 21 5.33 -6.86 12.04
N VAL A 22 6.54 -6.33 11.77
CA VAL A 22 7.49 -5.92 12.82
C VAL A 22 6.91 -4.77 13.65
N ILE A 23 6.36 -3.73 13.00
CA ILE A 23 5.75 -2.59 13.69
C ILE A 23 4.61 -3.05 14.61
N LEU A 24 3.74 -3.95 14.14
CA LEU A 24 2.65 -4.50 14.96
C LEU A 24 3.17 -5.31 16.14
N SER A 25 4.24 -6.11 15.93
CA SER A 25 4.83 -6.93 17.00
C SER A 25 5.54 -6.13 18.08
N GLN A 26 6.03 -4.94 17.75
CA GLN A 26 6.76 -4.03 18.65
C GLN A 26 5.94 -2.77 18.96
N TRP A 27 4.62 -2.82 18.79
CA TRP A 27 3.80 -1.62 18.83
C TRP A 27 3.87 -0.91 20.17
N LEU A 28 3.84 -1.67 21.28
CA LEU A 28 3.88 -1.11 22.62
C LEU A 28 5.24 -0.47 22.90
N GLU A 29 6.33 -1.14 22.57
CA GLU A 29 7.69 -0.66 22.76
C GLU A 29 7.95 0.61 21.96
N LEU A 30 7.53 0.62 20.68
CA LEU A 30 7.65 1.80 19.82
C LEU A 30 6.81 2.95 20.39
N LYS A 31 5.55 2.71 20.73
CA LYS A 31 4.66 3.73 21.31
C LYS A 31 5.26 4.33 22.59
N THR A 32 5.74 3.52 23.52
CA THR A 32 6.38 4.00 24.75
C THR A 32 7.65 4.78 24.46
N HIS A 33 8.50 4.31 23.54
CA HIS A 33 9.72 5.00 23.15
C HIS A 33 9.42 6.40 22.59
N PHE A 34 8.48 6.52 21.66
CA PHE A 34 8.11 7.82 21.08
C PHE A 34 7.41 8.74 22.08
N GLN A 35 6.63 8.20 23.02
CA GLN A 35 6.06 8.99 24.12
C GLN A 35 7.13 9.58 25.05
N VAL A 36 8.20 8.83 25.34
CA VAL A 36 9.33 9.37 26.12
C VAL A 36 10.05 10.46 25.34
N LEU A 37 10.27 10.26 24.03
CA LEU A 37 10.92 11.25 23.17
C LEU A 37 10.07 12.52 22.97
N SER A 38 8.76 12.40 22.80
CA SER A 38 7.87 13.56 22.64
C SER A 38 7.84 14.47 23.87
N ASN A 39 8.07 13.89 25.06
CA ASN A 39 8.16 14.67 26.29
C ASN A 39 9.46 15.49 26.34
N GLN A 40 10.47 15.11 25.56
CA GLN A 40 11.76 15.79 25.44
C GLN A 40 11.82 16.73 24.22
N ASN A 41 11.10 16.39 23.14
CA ASN A 41 11.16 17.03 21.84
C ASN A 41 9.78 17.58 21.40
N ASP A 42 9.57 17.74 20.09
CA ASP A 42 8.34 18.26 19.50
C ASP A 42 7.16 17.28 19.75
N PRO A 43 6.05 17.72 20.37
CA PRO A 43 4.92 16.85 20.73
C PRO A 43 4.23 16.18 19.52
N ASN A 44 4.50 16.66 18.29
CA ASN A 44 3.89 16.14 17.08
C ASN A 44 4.33 14.71 16.69
N GLU A 45 5.47 14.22 17.19
CA GLU A 45 5.97 12.86 16.85
C GLU A 45 5.08 11.74 17.43
N ASN A 46 4.27 12.03 18.46
CA ASN A 46 3.35 11.06 19.05
C ASN A 46 2.16 10.70 18.17
N GLU A 47 1.82 11.54 17.19
CA GLU A 47 0.65 11.31 16.33
C GLU A 47 0.78 10.02 15.49
N CYS A 48 2.03 9.62 15.22
CA CYS A 48 2.39 8.43 14.46
C CYS A 48 1.94 7.12 15.12
N PHE A 49 2.00 7.05 16.45
CA PHE A 49 1.70 5.86 17.25
C PHE A 49 0.36 5.99 17.98
N SER A 50 -0.61 6.60 17.29
CA SER A 50 -1.99 6.73 17.74
C SER A 50 -2.78 5.44 17.50
N GLU A 51 -3.80 5.19 18.33
CA GLU A 51 -4.70 4.03 18.21
C GLU A 51 -5.39 3.91 16.82
N PRO A 52 -5.84 5.02 16.19
CA PRO A 52 -6.29 5.01 14.79
C PRO A 52 -5.33 4.35 13.81
N ASN A 53 -4.03 4.66 13.93
CA ASN A 53 -3.01 4.11 13.04
C ASN A 53 -2.80 2.63 13.32
N TYR A 54 -2.84 2.21 14.59
CA TYR A 54 -2.74 0.80 14.96
C TYR A 54 -3.86 -0.02 14.32
N LEU A 55 -5.11 0.45 14.41
CA LEU A 55 -6.25 -0.18 13.78
C LEU A 55 -6.06 -0.32 12.27
N PHE A 56 -5.59 0.75 11.62
CA PHE A 56 -5.30 0.69 10.19
C PHE A 56 -4.22 -0.36 9.85
N LEU A 57 -3.15 -0.46 10.65
CA LEU A 57 -2.11 -1.46 10.45
C LEU A 57 -2.62 -2.89 10.70
N LEU A 58 -3.46 -3.11 11.72
CA LEU A 58 -4.11 -4.40 11.97
C LEU A 58 -4.95 -4.86 10.76
N PHE A 59 -5.60 -3.92 10.10
CA PHE A 59 -6.38 -4.15 8.89
C PHE A 59 -5.49 -4.45 7.67
N VAL A 60 -4.45 -3.64 7.42
CA VAL A 60 -3.58 -3.79 6.25
C VAL A 60 -2.69 -5.04 6.33
N HIS A 61 -2.22 -5.40 7.51
CA HIS A 61 -1.27 -6.50 7.71
C HIS A 61 -1.66 -7.85 7.08
N PRO A 62 -2.86 -8.42 7.32
CA PRO A 62 -3.26 -9.69 6.71
C PRO A 62 -3.33 -9.59 5.18
N ILE A 63 -3.79 -8.46 4.64
CA ILE A 63 -3.88 -8.23 3.20
C ILE A 63 -2.47 -8.17 2.58
N ALA A 64 -1.57 -7.39 3.19
CA ALA A 64 -0.19 -7.26 2.75
C ALA A 64 0.56 -8.59 2.81
N THR A 65 0.26 -9.42 3.80
CA THR A 65 0.84 -10.77 3.95
C THR A 65 0.43 -11.67 2.78
N GLU A 66 -0.85 -11.65 2.40
CA GLU A 66 -1.35 -12.49 1.30
C GLU A 66 -0.83 -12.02 -0.07
N VAL A 67 -0.82 -10.71 -0.32
CA VAL A 67 -0.21 -10.13 -1.54
C VAL A 67 1.27 -10.50 -1.61
N ASN A 68 1.99 -10.43 -0.48
CA ASN A 68 3.39 -10.82 -0.39
C ASN A 68 3.59 -12.32 -0.68
N ARG A 69 2.71 -13.18 -0.16
CA ARG A 69 2.74 -14.63 -0.40
C ARG A 69 2.66 -14.94 -1.90
N ILE A 70 1.66 -14.37 -2.59
CA ILE A 70 1.47 -14.56 -4.04
C ILE A 70 2.64 -13.99 -4.83
N ASN A 71 3.12 -12.80 -4.47
CA ASN A 71 4.26 -12.20 -5.18
C ASN A 71 5.55 -13.03 -5.01
N LEU A 72 5.80 -13.61 -3.84
CA LEU A 72 6.90 -14.57 -3.67
C LEU A 72 6.69 -15.83 -4.52
N ALA A 73 5.45 -16.30 -4.65
CA ALA A 73 5.10 -17.40 -5.53
C ALA A 73 5.27 -17.06 -7.03
N PHE A 74 5.21 -15.79 -7.44
CA PHE A 74 5.63 -15.40 -8.80
C PHE A 74 7.15 -15.32 -8.98
N GLN A 75 7.90 -15.09 -7.89
CA GLN A 75 9.35 -14.87 -7.93
C GLN A 75 10.19 -16.13 -7.70
N ALA A 76 9.62 -17.17 -7.10
CA ALA A 76 10.39 -18.38 -6.86
C ALA A 76 10.93 -18.95 -8.19
N ARG A 77 12.12 -19.54 -8.14
CA ARG A 77 12.83 -20.00 -9.35
C ARG A 77 12.31 -21.35 -9.81
N GLU A 78 12.40 -21.60 -11.11
CA GLU A 78 12.08 -22.88 -11.77
C GLU A 78 12.68 -24.11 -11.05
N ALA A 79 13.90 -23.98 -10.50
CA ALA A 79 14.56 -25.05 -9.75
C ALA A 79 13.94 -25.37 -8.36
N GLU A 80 13.29 -24.39 -7.73
CA GLU A 80 12.53 -24.60 -6.49
C GLU A 80 11.16 -25.21 -6.80
N TRP A 81 10.56 -24.84 -7.93
CA TRP A 81 9.28 -25.38 -8.40
C TRP A 81 9.36 -26.84 -8.83
N LEU A 82 10.46 -27.28 -9.45
CA LEU A 82 10.67 -28.68 -9.81
C LEU A 82 10.65 -29.66 -8.61
N ARG A 83 10.76 -29.15 -7.37
CA ARG A 83 10.61 -29.97 -6.15
C ARG A 83 9.17 -30.10 -5.67
N TYR A 84 8.28 -29.19 -6.09
CA TYR A 84 6.87 -29.18 -5.72
C TYR A 84 6.07 -29.71 -6.91
N ASP A 85 5.66 -30.97 -6.83
CA ASP A 85 4.73 -31.70 -7.69
C ASP A 85 4.81 -31.41 -9.22
N PRO A 86 5.44 -32.29 -10.02
CA PRO A 86 5.66 -32.06 -11.46
C PRO A 86 4.37 -32.04 -12.32
N GLY A 87 3.19 -32.23 -11.70
CA GLY A 87 1.94 -32.49 -12.40
C GLY A 87 1.03 -31.31 -12.73
N GLU A 88 1.24 -30.16 -12.09
CA GLU A 88 0.33 -29.02 -12.26
C GLU A 88 1.00 -27.89 -13.07
N LEU A 89 0.30 -27.38 -14.09
CA LEU A 89 0.78 -26.27 -14.90
C LEU A 89 0.88 -25.02 -14.00
N GLN A 90 2.08 -24.74 -13.51
CA GLN A 90 2.36 -23.77 -12.44
C GLN A 90 1.79 -22.38 -12.71
N VAL A 91 1.79 -21.95 -13.97
CA VAL A 91 1.23 -20.64 -14.35
C VAL A 91 -0.27 -20.59 -14.12
N THR A 92 -1.02 -21.65 -14.40
CA THR A 92 -2.47 -21.67 -14.16
C THR A 92 -2.80 -21.74 -12.67
N ALA A 93 -1.98 -22.43 -11.87
CA ALA A 93 -2.15 -22.46 -10.41
C ALA A 93 -1.90 -21.08 -9.79
N LEU A 94 -0.80 -20.41 -10.16
CA LEU A 94 -0.50 -19.04 -9.70
C LEU A 94 -1.56 -18.03 -10.13
N LEU A 95 -2.10 -18.17 -11.36
CA LEU A 95 -3.22 -17.35 -11.82
C LEU A 95 -4.49 -17.63 -11.01
N ALA A 96 -4.78 -18.89 -10.69
CA ALA A 96 -5.91 -19.25 -9.83
C ALA A 96 -5.76 -18.63 -8.43
N GLU A 97 -4.57 -18.67 -7.82
CA GLU A 97 -4.31 -17.99 -6.55
C GLU A 97 -4.49 -16.47 -6.63
N LEU A 98 -4.06 -15.85 -7.73
CA LEU A 98 -4.27 -14.42 -7.97
C LEU A 98 -5.76 -14.08 -8.14
N HIS A 99 -6.52 -14.96 -8.80
CA HIS A 99 -7.98 -14.86 -8.90
C HIS A 99 -8.65 -15.02 -7.53
N ASP A 100 -8.21 -15.98 -6.72
CA ASP A 100 -8.73 -16.19 -5.37
C ASP A 100 -8.43 -14.98 -4.48
N LEU A 101 -7.25 -14.37 -4.60
CA LEU A 101 -6.91 -13.13 -3.91
C LEU A 101 -7.85 -12.00 -4.30
N VAL A 102 -8.10 -11.76 -5.59
CA VAL A 102 -8.98 -10.66 -6.00
C VAL A 102 -10.42 -10.87 -5.54
N LEU A 103 -10.91 -12.11 -5.59
CA LEU A 103 -12.24 -12.45 -5.06
C LEU A 103 -12.28 -12.29 -3.54
N TRP A 104 -11.23 -12.69 -2.83
CA TRP A 104 -11.13 -12.49 -1.39
C TRP A 104 -11.16 -11.01 -1.00
N VAL A 105 -10.39 -10.15 -1.69
CA VAL A 105 -10.42 -8.70 -1.47
C VAL A 105 -11.80 -8.13 -1.82
N ALA A 106 -12.38 -8.53 -2.96
CA ALA A 106 -13.69 -8.05 -3.40
C ALA A 106 -14.81 -8.44 -2.42
N ARG A 107 -14.82 -9.68 -1.91
CA ARG A 107 -15.82 -10.15 -0.93
C ARG A 107 -15.82 -9.35 0.37
N LYS A 108 -14.70 -8.70 0.72
CA LYS A 108 -14.63 -7.83 1.90
C LYS A 108 -15.32 -6.48 1.72
N VAL A 109 -15.53 -6.03 0.48
CA VAL A 109 -15.99 -4.67 0.18
C VAL A 109 -17.23 -4.60 -0.72
N CYS A 110 -17.49 -5.63 -1.52
CA CYS A 110 -18.64 -5.72 -2.41
C CYS A 110 -19.76 -6.57 -1.78
N ARG A 111 -21.00 -6.31 -2.19
CA ARG A 111 -22.14 -7.15 -1.84
C ARG A 111 -21.97 -8.56 -2.44
N PRO A 112 -22.46 -9.63 -1.78
CA PRO A 112 -22.31 -11.00 -2.27
C PRO A 112 -22.85 -11.21 -3.69
N GLU A 113 -23.91 -10.50 -4.07
CA GLU A 113 -24.54 -10.61 -5.40
C GLU A 113 -23.66 -10.02 -6.52
N ALA A 114 -22.77 -9.10 -6.17
CA ALA A 114 -21.88 -8.43 -7.11
C ALA A 114 -20.56 -9.20 -7.34
N VAL A 115 -20.28 -10.23 -6.53
CA VAL A 115 -19.06 -11.04 -6.63
C VAL A 115 -19.42 -12.41 -7.21
N PRO A 116 -18.69 -12.89 -8.24
CA PRO A 116 -18.97 -14.21 -8.79
C PRO A 116 -18.71 -15.31 -7.76
N ASN A 117 -19.66 -16.22 -7.63
CA ASN A 117 -19.51 -17.46 -6.88
C ASN A 117 -18.71 -18.44 -7.75
N ASN A 118 -17.38 -18.38 -7.66
CA ASN A 118 -16.51 -19.38 -8.26
C ASN A 118 -16.14 -20.44 -7.22
N GLU A 119 -16.06 -21.69 -7.67
CA GLU A 119 -15.43 -22.77 -6.90
C GLU A 119 -13.95 -22.43 -6.65
N GLN A 120 -13.41 -22.81 -5.49
CA GLN A 120 -12.02 -22.54 -5.14
C GLN A 120 -11.07 -23.11 -6.20
N GLY A 121 -10.10 -22.31 -6.66
CA GLY A 121 -9.15 -22.71 -7.71
C GLY A 121 -9.67 -22.60 -9.15
N ALA A 122 -10.94 -22.23 -9.37
CA ALA A 122 -11.44 -21.96 -10.71
C ALA A 122 -10.97 -20.57 -11.21
N VAL A 123 -10.44 -20.54 -12.44
CA VAL A 123 -10.02 -19.31 -13.12
C VAL A 123 -11.25 -18.44 -13.42
N LEU A 124 -11.14 -17.12 -13.22
CA LEU A 124 -12.22 -16.21 -13.59
C LEU A 124 -12.32 -16.08 -15.10
N THR A 125 -13.54 -16.29 -15.63
CA THR A 125 -13.86 -16.02 -17.02
C THR A 125 -13.77 -14.52 -17.32
N ASP A 126 -13.55 -14.17 -18.58
CA ASP A 126 -13.42 -12.77 -19.00
C ASP A 126 -14.70 -11.96 -18.67
N ALA A 127 -15.87 -12.58 -18.80
CA ALA A 127 -17.16 -11.99 -18.41
C ALA A 127 -17.26 -11.74 -16.90
N GLN A 128 -16.76 -12.66 -16.06
CA GLN A 128 -16.74 -12.49 -14.60
C GLN A 128 -15.76 -11.40 -14.17
N GLN A 129 -14.60 -11.31 -14.82
CA GLN A 129 -13.65 -10.22 -14.56
C GLN A 129 -14.28 -8.86 -14.89
N GLU A 130 -14.96 -8.75 -16.03
CA GLU A 130 -15.62 -7.51 -16.42
C GLU A 130 -16.79 -7.14 -15.50
N MET A 131 -17.61 -8.12 -15.13
CA MET A 131 -18.66 -7.92 -14.12
C MET A 131 -18.07 -7.39 -12.81
N LEU A 132 -16.92 -7.91 -12.37
CA LEU A 132 -16.27 -7.46 -11.16
C LEU A 132 -15.68 -6.05 -11.29
N ARG A 133 -15.14 -5.69 -12.45
CA ARG A 133 -14.68 -4.31 -12.74
C ARG A 133 -15.85 -3.32 -12.60
N VAL A 134 -16.95 -3.57 -13.29
CA VAL A 134 -18.17 -2.74 -13.22
C VAL A 134 -18.70 -2.65 -11.79
N SER A 135 -18.71 -3.78 -11.07
CA SER A 135 -19.19 -3.84 -9.68
C SER A 135 -18.30 -3.06 -8.70
N LEU A 136 -17.00 -2.96 -8.96
CA LEU A 136 -16.08 -2.15 -8.15
C LEU A 136 -16.17 -0.64 -8.45
N ASP A 137 -16.78 -0.28 -9.57
CA ASP A 137 -17.06 1.11 -9.96
C ASP A 137 -18.44 1.59 -9.49
N ASP A 138 -19.43 0.69 -9.38
CA ASP A 138 -20.79 1.04 -8.93
C ASP A 138 -20.88 1.17 -7.39
N PRO A 139 -21.20 2.37 -6.85
CA PRO A 139 -21.40 2.56 -5.41
C PRO A 139 -22.50 1.69 -4.81
N GLN A 140 -23.49 1.24 -5.59
CA GLN A 140 -24.57 0.36 -5.12
C GLN A 140 -24.09 -1.07 -4.85
N CYS A 141 -23.05 -1.51 -5.57
CA CYS A 141 -22.43 -2.82 -5.37
C CYS A 141 -21.48 -2.84 -4.16
N ILE A 142 -21.11 -1.67 -3.61
CA ILE A 142 -20.22 -1.55 -2.46
C ILE A 142 -20.99 -1.64 -1.14
N LEU A 143 -20.41 -2.35 -0.17
CA LEU A 143 -20.94 -2.48 1.18
C LEU A 143 -20.93 -1.14 1.94
N PRO A 144 -21.97 -0.86 2.74
CA PRO A 144 -21.92 0.20 3.74
C PRO A 144 -20.75 -0.01 4.71
N LEU A 145 -20.19 1.08 5.26
CA LEU A 145 -19.02 1.02 6.16
C LEU A 145 -19.20 0.05 7.33
N ALA A 146 -20.41 -0.08 7.88
CA ALA A 146 -20.70 -0.98 8.99
C ALA A 146 -20.63 -2.48 8.62
N GLN A 147 -20.68 -2.83 7.34
CA GLN A 147 -20.72 -4.21 6.85
C GLN A 147 -19.42 -4.65 6.17
N VAL A 148 -18.45 -3.74 5.99
CA VAL A 148 -17.13 -4.08 5.43
C VAL A 148 -16.38 -4.99 6.40
N ASP A 149 -15.77 -6.05 5.89
CA ASP A 149 -14.98 -6.97 6.71
C ASP A 149 -13.56 -6.45 6.94
N TYR A 150 -13.39 -5.74 8.07
CA TYR A 150 -12.11 -5.24 8.56
C TYR A 150 -11.21 -6.30 9.20
N GLY A 151 -11.73 -7.52 9.40
CA GLY A 151 -11.02 -8.63 10.03
C GLY A 151 -11.17 -8.69 11.56
N PRO A 152 -10.97 -9.88 12.16
CA PRO A 152 -11.28 -10.12 13.57
C PRO A 152 -10.38 -9.33 14.52
N LYS A 153 -9.08 -9.17 14.20
CA LYS A 153 -8.14 -8.40 15.03
C LYS A 153 -8.54 -6.93 15.12
N PHE A 154 -9.03 -6.36 14.03
CA PHE A 154 -9.53 -4.98 13.99
C PHE A 154 -10.74 -4.83 14.93
N SER A 155 -11.72 -5.73 14.82
CA SER A 155 -12.93 -5.69 15.66
C SER A 155 -12.65 -5.93 17.14
N ILE A 156 -11.74 -6.86 17.47
CA ILE A 156 -11.30 -7.11 18.85
C ILE A 156 -10.66 -5.84 19.42
N HIS A 157 -9.69 -5.25 18.70
CA HIS A 157 -9.00 -4.05 19.20
C HIS A 157 -9.95 -2.85 19.32
N LEU A 158 -10.86 -2.67 18.37
CA LEU A 158 -11.89 -1.62 18.43
C LEU A 158 -12.79 -1.76 19.68
N GLY A 159 -13.06 -2.99 20.13
CA GLY A 159 -13.79 -3.23 21.39
C GLY A 159 -13.02 -2.83 22.66
N THR A 160 -11.70 -2.69 22.57
CA THR A 160 -10.84 -2.33 23.72
C THR A 160 -10.51 -0.84 23.80
N VAL A 161 -10.66 -0.09 22.71
CA VAL A 161 -10.25 1.30 22.62
C VAL A 161 -11.42 2.22 22.33
N VAL A 162 -11.51 3.31 23.08
CA VAL A 162 -12.47 4.39 22.82
C VAL A 162 -11.90 5.32 21.74
N ILE A 163 -12.52 5.32 20.56
CA ILE A 163 -12.16 6.19 19.44
C ILE A 163 -13.34 7.09 19.12
N ASP A 164 -13.05 8.37 18.86
CA ASP A 164 -14.05 9.35 18.45
C ASP A 164 -14.80 8.87 17.19
N PRO A 165 -16.15 8.83 17.19
CA PRO A 165 -16.94 8.31 16.05
C PRO A 165 -16.60 8.89 14.66
N PRO A 166 -16.37 10.22 14.47
CA PRO A 166 -16.00 10.74 13.15
C PRO A 166 -14.63 10.24 12.68
N LEU A 167 -13.66 10.10 13.61
CA LEU A 167 -12.34 9.57 13.29
C LEU A 167 -12.42 8.08 12.93
N LEU A 168 -13.23 7.30 13.64
CA LEU A 168 -13.48 5.90 13.29
C LEU A 168 -14.07 5.77 11.88
N LYS A 169 -15.07 6.61 11.55
CA LYS A 169 -15.67 6.65 10.21
C LYS A 169 -14.64 6.99 9.13
N GLU A 170 -13.71 7.89 9.42
CA GLU A 170 -12.60 8.23 8.53
C GLU A 170 -11.68 7.03 8.27
N ILE A 171 -11.24 6.33 9.32
CA ILE A 171 -10.42 5.12 9.21
C ILE A 171 -11.13 4.06 8.37
N GLN A 172 -12.39 3.78 8.70
CA GLN A 172 -13.24 2.82 8.00
C GLN A 172 -13.39 3.17 6.51
N THR A 173 -13.55 4.44 6.20
CA THR A 173 -13.62 4.95 4.82
C THR A 173 -12.31 4.70 4.09
N ARG A 174 -11.17 4.97 4.73
CA ARG A 174 -9.85 4.73 4.15
C ARG A 174 -9.58 3.24 3.91
N CYS A 175 -9.92 2.38 4.88
CA CYS A 175 -9.81 0.92 4.72
C CYS A 175 -10.66 0.42 3.54
N ARG A 176 -11.90 0.90 3.42
CA ARG A 176 -12.79 0.56 2.30
C ARG A 176 -12.20 1.01 0.96
N SER A 177 -11.77 2.26 0.87
CA SER A 177 -11.16 2.80 -0.35
C SER A 177 -9.89 2.03 -0.73
N TYR A 178 -9.09 1.63 0.24
CA TYR A 178 -7.91 0.79 0.03
C TYR A 178 -8.27 -0.56 -0.60
N LEU A 179 -9.31 -1.26 -0.11
CA LEU A 179 -9.77 -2.53 -0.70
C LEU A 179 -10.21 -2.37 -2.16
N ILE A 180 -10.98 -1.31 -2.46
CA ILE A 180 -11.47 -1.04 -3.82
C ILE A 180 -10.29 -0.81 -4.77
N VAL A 181 -9.36 0.06 -4.39
CA VAL A 181 -8.18 0.37 -5.21
C VAL A 181 -7.31 -0.87 -5.38
N LEU A 182 -7.08 -1.64 -4.31
CA LEU A 182 -6.32 -2.88 -4.37
C LEU A 182 -6.96 -3.90 -5.31
N ALA A 183 -8.28 -4.15 -5.18
CA ALA A 183 -8.99 -5.08 -6.04
C ALA A 183 -8.90 -4.67 -7.53
N LYS A 184 -9.11 -3.38 -7.83
CA LYS A 184 -8.96 -2.84 -9.19
C LYS A 184 -7.56 -3.03 -9.74
N ASN A 185 -6.54 -2.74 -8.94
CA ASN A 185 -5.15 -2.89 -9.38
C ASN A 185 -4.78 -4.36 -9.60
N ILE A 186 -5.27 -5.28 -8.76
CA ILE A 186 -5.09 -6.72 -9.01
C ILE A 186 -5.82 -7.14 -10.30
N LEU A 187 -7.04 -6.64 -10.56
CA LEU A 187 -7.79 -6.89 -11.80
C LEU A 187 -7.11 -6.34 -13.07
N GLN A 188 -6.35 -5.25 -12.95
CA GLN A 188 -5.59 -4.69 -14.07
C GLN A 188 -4.39 -5.56 -14.44
N VAL A 189 -3.82 -6.25 -13.45
CA VAL A 189 -2.67 -7.14 -13.63
C VAL A 189 -3.09 -8.48 -14.23
N LEU A 190 -4.34 -8.90 -14.03
CA LEU A 190 -4.83 -10.17 -14.56
C LEU A 190 -4.74 -10.17 -16.10
N PRO A 191 -4.17 -11.22 -16.70
CA PRO A 191 -4.08 -11.32 -18.14
C PRO A 191 -5.47 -11.36 -18.76
N GLU A 192 -5.63 -10.61 -19.86
CA GLU A 192 -6.79 -10.76 -20.73
C GLU A 192 -6.85 -12.20 -21.27
N HIS A 193 -8.06 -12.72 -21.46
CA HIS A 193 -8.30 -14.07 -21.95
C HIS A 193 -7.93 -15.17 -20.95
N GLY A 194 -8.37 -15.04 -19.70
CA GLY A 194 -8.19 -16.06 -18.67
C GLY A 194 -8.73 -17.43 -19.10
N SER A 195 -9.78 -17.43 -19.91
CA SER A 195 -10.33 -18.63 -20.57
C SER A 195 -9.30 -19.37 -21.45
N ARG A 196 -8.45 -18.65 -22.18
CA ARG A 196 -7.41 -19.23 -23.03
C ARG A 196 -6.29 -19.83 -22.20
N LEU A 197 -5.87 -19.13 -21.14
CA LEU A 197 -4.84 -19.61 -20.22
C LEU A 197 -5.31 -20.84 -19.45
N ALA A 198 -6.57 -20.85 -19.01
CA ALA A 198 -7.20 -22.03 -18.41
C ALA A 198 -7.19 -23.21 -19.39
N ALA A 199 -7.46 -22.97 -20.68
CA ALA A 199 -7.41 -24.04 -21.68
C ALA A 199 -6.00 -24.60 -21.92
N LEU A 200 -4.92 -23.82 -21.65
CA LEU A 200 -3.54 -24.32 -21.74
C LEU A 200 -3.25 -25.44 -20.73
N ARG A 201 -3.99 -25.54 -19.63
CA ARG A 201 -3.86 -26.66 -18.68
C ARG A 201 -4.04 -28.02 -19.37
N HIS A 202 -4.84 -28.08 -20.43
CA HIS A 202 -5.10 -29.31 -21.16
C HIS A 202 -3.92 -29.76 -22.03
N PHE A 203 -2.93 -28.89 -22.25
CA PHE A 203 -1.66 -29.26 -22.87
C PHE A 203 -0.61 -29.77 -21.88
N HIS A 204 -0.93 -29.82 -20.58
CA HIS A 204 -0.03 -30.42 -19.61
C HIS A 204 0.21 -31.90 -19.96
N PRO A 205 1.46 -32.42 -19.91
CA PRO A 205 1.75 -33.81 -20.24
C PRO A 205 0.86 -34.80 -19.48
N GLU A 206 0.60 -34.56 -18.20
CA GLU A 206 -0.26 -35.44 -17.40
C GLU A 206 -1.71 -35.45 -17.87
N GLU A 207 -2.28 -34.29 -18.18
CA GLU A 207 -3.65 -34.19 -18.73
C GLU A 207 -3.73 -34.79 -20.15
N CYS A 208 -2.67 -34.64 -20.95
CA CYS A 208 -2.58 -35.23 -22.28
C CYS A 208 -2.50 -36.76 -22.24
N LEU A 209 -1.78 -37.30 -21.26
CA LEU A 209 -1.52 -38.73 -21.09
C LEU A 209 -2.58 -39.44 -20.22
N ARG A 210 -3.46 -38.68 -19.54
CA ARG A 210 -4.56 -39.21 -18.73
C ARG A 210 -5.45 -40.11 -19.59
N ARG A 211 -5.60 -41.37 -19.17
CA ARG A 211 -6.48 -42.35 -19.83
C ARG A 211 -7.85 -42.30 -19.17
N GLY A 212 -8.91 -42.26 -19.97
CA GLY A 212 -10.29 -42.37 -19.48
C GLY A 212 -11.21 -41.22 -19.90
N PRO A 213 -12.47 -41.23 -19.44
CA PRO A 213 -13.50 -40.29 -19.85
C PRO A 213 -13.26 -38.85 -19.36
N GLN A 214 -12.33 -38.64 -18.42
CA GLN A 214 -11.94 -37.32 -17.90
C GLN A 214 -10.96 -36.57 -18.83
N ARG A 215 -10.43 -37.22 -19.86
CA ARG A 215 -9.55 -36.56 -20.82
C ARG A 215 -10.32 -35.48 -21.58
N ALA A 216 -9.74 -34.28 -21.64
CA ALA A 216 -10.30 -33.20 -22.44
C ALA A 216 -10.47 -33.64 -23.90
N ARG A 217 -11.62 -33.32 -24.49
CA ARG A 217 -11.88 -33.61 -25.91
C ARG A 217 -10.94 -32.75 -26.77
N VAL A 218 -10.59 -33.24 -27.96
CA VAL A 218 -9.75 -32.48 -28.90
C VAL A 218 -10.33 -31.09 -29.20
N LEU A 219 -11.66 -30.96 -29.23
CA LEU A 219 -12.36 -29.68 -29.42
C LEU A 219 -12.22 -28.70 -28.25
N GLN A 220 -11.84 -29.16 -27.06
CA GLN A 220 -11.58 -28.34 -25.87
C GLN A 220 -10.11 -27.92 -25.78
N LEU A 221 -9.22 -28.53 -26.58
CA LEU A 221 -7.84 -28.08 -26.68
C LEU A 221 -7.82 -26.76 -27.44
N PRO A 222 -7.05 -25.76 -26.97
CA PRO A 222 -6.98 -24.47 -27.64
C PRO A 222 -6.07 -24.52 -28.87
N LEU A 223 -6.35 -25.44 -29.82
CA LEU A 223 -5.60 -25.64 -31.05
C LEU A 223 -5.63 -24.41 -31.97
N TYR A 224 -6.62 -23.54 -31.83
CA TYR A 224 -6.67 -22.26 -32.52
C TYR A 224 -5.49 -21.34 -32.16
N LEU A 225 -4.82 -21.58 -31.02
CA LEU A 225 -3.59 -20.87 -30.66
C LEU A 225 -2.39 -21.31 -31.50
N ALA A 226 -2.43 -22.50 -32.11
CA ALA A 226 -1.30 -23.07 -32.84
C ALA A 226 -1.18 -22.58 -34.30
N GLY A 227 -2.17 -21.83 -34.82
CA GLY A 227 -2.30 -21.60 -36.26
C GLY A 227 -2.30 -20.16 -36.76
N ASN A 228 -2.43 -19.14 -35.90
CA ASN A 228 -2.78 -17.78 -36.37
C ASN A 228 -1.63 -16.77 -36.46
N ASP A 229 -0.45 -17.06 -35.93
CA ASP A 229 0.66 -16.10 -35.97
C ASP A 229 1.85 -16.63 -36.78
N LYS A 230 2.21 -15.88 -37.83
CA LYS A 230 3.60 -15.88 -38.34
C LYS A 230 4.52 -15.70 -37.13
N PRO A 231 5.67 -16.41 -37.05
CA PRO A 231 6.53 -16.41 -35.88
C PRO A 231 7.18 -15.03 -35.66
N SER A 232 6.42 -14.09 -35.08
CA SER A 232 6.95 -12.93 -34.40
C SER A 232 7.41 -13.43 -33.05
N TYR A 233 8.72 -13.44 -32.84
CA TYR A 233 9.40 -13.96 -31.66
C TYR A 233 8.70 -13.54 -30.34
N CYS A 234 7.96 -14.49 -29.79
CA CYS A 234 7.70 -14.78 -28.38
C CYS A 234 7.92 -13.62 -27.38
N SER A 235 6.82 -12.97 -26.99
CA SER A 235 6.71 -12.06 -25.85
C SER A 235 6.49 -12.78 -24.50
N GLN A 236 6.64 -14.11 -24.41
CA GLN A 236 6.41 -14.84 -23.16
C GLN A 236 7.43 -14.48 -22.05
N THR A 237 8.67 -14.14 -22.41
CA THR A 237 9.63 -13.56 -21.45
C THR A 237 9.27 -12.14 -21.04
N LYS A 238 8.59 -11.38 -21.92
CA LYS A 238 8.00 -10.09 -21.56
C LYS A 238 6.89 -10.27 -20.54
N ASN A 239 5.95 -11.21 -20.70
CA ASN A 239 4.83 -11.35 -19.76
C ASN A 239 5.27 -11.77 -18.34
N ARG A 240 6.27 -12.65 -18.18
CA ARG A 240 6.84 -12.95 -16.84
C ARG A 240 7.51 -11.73 -16.20
N SER A 241 8.15 -10.88 -16.99
CA SER A 241 8.82 -9.66 -16.50
C SER A 241 7.85 -8.50 -16.26
N VAL A 242 6.81 -8.38 -17.10
CA VAL A 242 5.78 -7.34 -17.08
C VAL A 242 4.83 -7.55 -15.91
N LEU A 243 4.40 -8.78 -15.61
CA LEU A 243 3.63 -9.08 -14.40
C LEU A 243 4.37 -8.70 -13.10
N ILE A 244 5.70 -8.82 -13.07
CA ILE A 244 6.52 -8.46 -11.90
C ILE A 244 6.78 -6.94 -11.83
N ILE A 245 6.94 -6.26 -12.97
CA ILE A 245 7.26 -4.83 -13.04
C ILE A 245 5.99 -3.94 -12.99
N GLU A 246 4.92 -4.26 -13.72
CA GLU A 246 3.68 -3.47 -13.74
C GLU A 246 2.88 -3.60 -12.44
N CYS A 247 2.85 -4.79 -11.80
CA CYS A 247 2.37 -4.92 -10.42
C CYS A 247 3.03 -3.89 -9.50
N SER A 248 4.35 -3.74 -9.60
CA SER A 248 5.10 -2.86 -8.72
C SER A 248 4.90 -1.36 -9.00
N GLN A 249 4.42 -0.98 -10.20
CA GLN A 249 4.19 0.41 -10.61
C GLN A 249 2.72 0.84 -10.46
N HIS A 250 1.75 -0.03 -10.75
CA HIS A 250 0.32 0.31 -10.71
C HIS A 250 -0.35 0.12 -9.35
N LEU A 251 0.23 -0.70 -8.46
CA LEU A 251 -0.30 -0.88 -7.11
C LEU A 251 0.06 0.26 -6.15
N ALA A 252 1.00 1.15 -6.51
CA ALA A 252 1.27 2.37 -5.76
C ALA A 252 0.01 3.25 -5.83
N PRO A 253 -0.73 3.45 -4.73
CA PRO A 253 -1.99 4.16 -4.83
C PRO A 253 -1.70 5.59 -5.29
N THR A 254 -2.41 6.06 -6.30
CA THR A 254 -2.36 7.44 -6.77
C THR A 254 -3.00 8.35 -5.72
N TRP A 255 -2.23 8.68 -4.69
CA TRP A 255 -2.61 9.65 -3.66
C TRP A 255 -2.46 11.07 -4.19
N THR A 256 -3.41 11.54 -5.00
CA THR A 256 -3.54 12.98 -5.25
C THR A 256 -4.24 13.63 -4.06
N SER A 257 -3.53 14.52 -3.39
CA SER A 257 -4.09 15.39 -2.36
C SER A 257 -5.22 16.22 -2.98
N SER A 258 -6.47 15.88 -2.65
CA SER A 258 -7.61 16.80 -2.80
C SER A 258 -7.32 18.01 -1.92
N ARG A 259 -6.71 19.05 -2.50
CA ARG A 259 -6.69 20.38 -1.91
C ARG A 259 -8.11 20.91 -2.04
N GLY A 260 -8.81 20.99 -0.92
CA GLY A 260 -10.01 21.81 -0.81
C GLY A 260 -9.70 23.22 -1.31
N SER A 261 -10.48 23.68 -2.28
CA SER A 261 -10.48 25.03 -2.80
C SER A 261 -10.88 26.01 -1.70
N GLY A 262 -9.89 26.60 -1.04
CA GLY A 262 -10.06 27.80 -0.23
C GLY A 262 -10.28 29.00 -1.14
N THR A 263 -11.36 29.74 -0.90
CA THR A 263 -11.71 31.00 -1.54
C THR A 263 -10.61 32.07 -1.37
N PRO A 264 -10.38 32.95 -2.35
CA PRO A 264 -9.32 33.96 -2.28
C PRO A 264 -9.76 35.18 -1.44
N TYR A 265 -8.92 35.57 -0.47
CA TYR A 265 -8.96 36.91 0.13
C TYR A 265 -8.06 37.87 -0.66
N PRO A 266 -8.41 39.18 -0.73
CA PRO A 266 -7.72 40.14 -1.57
C PRO A 266 -6.43 40.67 -0.93
N THR A 267 -5.41 40.85 -1.78
CA THR A 267 -4.15 41.53 -1.46
C THR A 267 -4.32 43.05 -1.39
N PRO A 268 -3.69 43.75 -0.44
CA PRO A 268 -3.50 45.20 -0.52
C PRO A 268 -2.20 45.52 -1.28
N THR A 269 -2.35 46.33 -2.32
CA THR A 269 -1.27 47.02 -3.03
C THR A 269 -0.70 48.15 -2.17
N GLY A 270 0.61 48.18 -1.98
CA GLY A 270 1.32 49.29 -1.35
C GLY A 270 2.79 49.31 -1.75
N LYS A 271 3.10 50.06 -2.81
CA LYS A 271 4.46 50.40 -3.26
C LYS A 271 5.06 51.42 -2.28
N THR A 272 6.28 51.21 -1.79
CA THR A 272 7.19 52.33 -1.52
C THR A 272 8.64 51.89 -1.70
N THR A 273 9.26 52.56 -2.66
CA THR A 273 10.67 52.56 -3.04
C THR A 273 11.49 53.30 -1.99
N LEU A 274 12.66 52.81 -1.59
CA LEU A 274 13.84 53.68 -1.37
C LEU A 274 15.13 52.87 -1.23
N ALA A 275 16.17 53.47 -1.83
CA ALA A 275 17.42 52.89 -2.23
C ALA A 275 18.47 52.80 -1.11
N GLY A 276 19.27 51.74 -1.20
CA GLY A 276 20.74 51.78 -1.25
C GLY A 276 21.52 52.54 -0.18
N LYS A 277 22.42 51.82 0.52
CA LYS A 277 23.87 52.10 0.49
C LYS A 277 24.67 50.97 1.14
N PHE A 278 25.62 50.47 0.37
CA PHE A 278 26.72 49.59 0.76
C PHE A 278 27.75 50.36 1.60
N HIS A 279 28.19 49.79 2.71
CA HIS A 279 29.54 50.01 3.26
C HIS A 279 29.97 48.80 4.11
N GLN A 280 31.07 48.17 3.70
CA GLN A 280 31.99 47.38 4.53
C GLN A 280 33.23 48.25 4.85
N PRO A 281 34.20 47.82 5.67
CA PRO A 281 34.19 47.14 6.98
C PRO A 281 35.04 47.98 7.99
N PRO A 282 35.54 47.50 9.17
CA PRO A 282 36.66 46.55 9.22
C PRO A 282 36.69 45.56 10.41
N SER A 283 37.54 44.55 10.25
CA SER A 283 38.06 43.61 11.23
C SER A 283 39.07 44.21 12.22
N ARG A 284 39.02 43.79 13.50
CA ARG A 284 40.15 43.63 14.47
C ARG A 284 39.58 42.97 15.74
N SER A 285 39.91 41.72 16.06
CA SER A 285 41.06 41.22 16.84
C SER A 285 41.12 41.69 18.31
N GLY A 286 41.12 40.73 19.24
CA GLY A 286 42.01 40.78 20.41
C GLY A 286 41.38 40.86 21.81
N ARG A 287 41.28 39.68 22.45
CA ARG A 287 41.67 39.31 23.83
C ARG A 287 41.23 40.16 25.06
N ALA A 288 40.80 39.39 26.07
CA ALA A 288 41.33 39.31 27.46
C ALA A 288 40.34 39.58 28.61
N CYS A 289 40.31 38.56 29.48
CA CYS A 289 39.87 38.45 30.85
C CYS A 289 39.77 39.72 31.71
N GLY A 290 38.71 39.77 32.53
CA GLY A 290 38.62 40.63 33.71
C GLY A 290 37.44 40.24 34.60
N ARG A 291 37.74 39.63 35.75
CA ARG A 291 36.82 39.27 36.84
C ARG A 291 36.57 40.51 37.70
N THR A 292 35.32 40.81 38.08
CA THR A 292 34.98 41.42 39.38
C THR A 292 33.52 41.16 39.75
N ARG A 293 33.32 40.76 41.01
CA ARG A 293 32.03 40.65 41.72
C ARG A 293 31.45 42.04 42.02
N GLY A 294 30.13 42.15 42.03
CA GLY A 294 29.40 43.31 42.56
C GLY A 294 27.89 43.08 42.54
N SER A 295 27.25 43.36 43.66
CA SER A 295 25.91 42.98 44.11
C SER A 295 24.75 43.85 43.60
N ALA A 296 23.56 43.20 43.57
CA ALA A 296 22.20 43.71 43.87
C ALA A 296 21.58 44.87 43.06
N SER A 297 20.49 44.58 42.34
CA SER A 297 19.15 45.20 42.47
C SER A 297 18.23 44.82 41.29
N ALA A 298 16.93 44.64 41.58
CA ALA A 298 15.84 44.22 40.68
C ALA A 298 15.31 45.42 39.83
N PRO A 299 14.13 45.31 39.19
CA PRO A 299 13.74 44.48 38.06
C PRO A 299 13.42 45.34 36.82
N SER A 300 13.62 44.83 35.61
CA SER A 300 13.07 45.49 34.41
C SER A 300 12.51 44.50 33.40
N SER A 301 11.26 44.78 33.07
CA SER A 301 10.44 44.26 31.99
C SER A 301 11.20 44.01 30.70
N SER A 302 11.12 42.79 30.18
CA SER A 302 11.45 42.48 28.79
C SER A 302 10.26 41.80 28.12
N SER A 303 9.83 42.44 27.05
CA SER A 303 8.78 42.01 26.13
C SER A 303 9.13 40.69 25.43
N PRO A 304 8.12 39.94 24.94
CA PRO A 304 8.33 38.63 24.35
C PRO A 304 8.97 38.75 22.97
N GLY A 305 10.08 38.04 22.79
CA GLY A 305 10.73 37.86 21.50
C GLY A 305 9.82 37.11 20.52
N LEU A 306 9.70 37.67 19.32
CA LEU A 306 9.10 37.06 18.14
C LEU A 306 9.75 35.69 17.88
N ARG A 307 9.00 34.63 18.22
CA ARG A 307 9.36 33.24 17.93
C ARG A 307 9.07 33.01 16.45
N SER A 308 10.11 32.69 15.69
CA SER A 308 10.00 32.30 14.28
C SER A 308 9.00 31.16 14.12
N GLU A 309 8.01 31.34 13.24
CA GLU A 309 7.14 30.28 12.75
C GLU A 309 7.99 29.20 12.08
N ARG A 310 8.32 28.15 12.84
CA ARG A 310 8.80 26.90 12.26
C ARG A 310 7.59 26.18 11.71
N LYS A 311 7.56 26.04 10.38
CA LYS A 311 6.56 25.30 9.62
C LYS A 311 6.40 23.91 10.24
N ALA A 312 5.16 23.58 10.60
CA ALA A 312 4.76 22.28 11.12
C ALA A 312 5.26 21.15 10.19
N SER A 313 5.91 20.16 10.80
CA SER A 313 6.36 18.96 10.10
C SER A 313 5.14 18.13 9.66
N PRO A 314 5.13 17.50 8.49
CA PRO A 314 3.98 16.73 8.02
C PRO A 314 3.83 15.46 8.87
N SER A 315 2.60 15.18 9.35
CA SER A 315 2.27 13.94 10.06
C SER A 315 2.73 12.70 9.26
N LEU A 316 3.06 11.60 9.94
CA LEU A 316 3.55 10.37 9.31
C LEU A 316 2.57 9.76 8.29
N MET A 317 1.28 10.11 8.36
CA MET A 317 0.33 9.78 7.29
C MET A 317 0.58 10.58 6.01
N ARG A 318 1.02 11.85 6.10
CA ARG A 318 1.54 12.62 4.95
C ARG A 318 2.92 12.15 4.51
N TRP A 319 3.76 11.63 5.41
CA TRP A 319 5.04 11.00 5.07
C TRP A 319 4.82 9.68 4.32
N TRP A 320 3.88 8.84 4.77
CA TRP A 320 3.39 7.64 4.07
C TRP A 320 2.80 7.97 2.69
N SER A 321 2.00 9.04 2.57
CA SER A 321 1.50 9.53 1.27
C SER A 321 2.60 10.10 0.35
N ARG A 322 3.78 10.47 0.86
CA ARG A 322 4.87 11.08 0.07
C ARG A 322 6.00 10.12 -0.32
N HIS A 323 6.15 8.99 0.36
CA HIS A 323 7.24 8.03 0.10
C HIS A 323 6.76 6.70 -0.51
N SER A 324 5.50 6.67 -0.97
CA SER A 324 4.93 5.62 -1.80
C SER A 324 5.10 5.91 -3.31
N ALA A 325 6.11 6.69 -3.69
CA ALA A 325 6.53 6.99 -5.05
C ALA A 325 7.87 6.31 -5.40
#